data_AF-A0A9P5B5P9-F1
#
_entry.id   AF-A0A9P5B5P9-F1
#
_cell.length_a   1.000
_cell.length_b   1.000
_cell.length_c   1.000
_cell.angle_alpha   90.00
_cell.angle_beta   90.00
_cell.angle_gamma   90.00
#
_symmetry.space_group_name_H-M   'P 1'
#
loop_
_entity.id
_entity.type
_entity.pdbx_description
1 polymer ?
#
loop_
_entity_poly.entity_id
_entity_poly.type
_entity_poly.pdbx_seq_one_letter_code
_entity_poly.pdbx_strand_id
1 'polypeptide(L)'
;MDMDPTVVGLPTTTAITGLLDVGAAAIDILSDLNISPQHDTAILNILLRELKECRSSVHAFYKALNLIENNQIPFPARAAWISLDTLVATLTDTVLAFTRLSSLCCALDEQSNRSTPEDAAKQFEKRIKALCARLRWHNLSYAMMMTIVNCPGEKDAKNSRDELAHRVARLLTFNVNLSARLQQSRPGSSAAKTTGPGAQTPESPEIT
;
A
#
# COMPACT_ATOMS: atom_id res chain seq x y z
N MET A 1 28.27 7.77 -27.86
CA MET A 1 27.19 8.36 -27.06
C MET A 1 26.52 7.20 -26.36
N ASP A 2 27.12 6.81 -25.25
CA ASP A 2 26.64 5.74 -24.39
C ASP A 2 25.35 6.19 -23.72
N MET A 3 24.27 5.47 -24.03
CA MET A 3 23.00 5.58 -23.32
C MET A 3 23.17 4.86 -21.98
N ASP A 4 23.15 5.66 -20.92
CA ASP A 4 23.15 5.29 -19.50
C ASP A 4 22.11 4.19 -19.22
N PRO A 5 22.42 3.14 -18.43
CA PRO A 5 21.51 2.04 -18.22
C PRO A 5 20.37 2.58 -17.35
N THR A 6 19.16 2.45 -17.88
CA THR A 6 17.88 2.52 -17.17
C THR A 6 18.05 2.51 -15.65
N VAL A 7 17.92 3.69 -15.03
CA VAL A 7 17.61 3.83 -13.60
C VAL A 7 16.18 3.28 -13.44
N VAL A 8 16.06 1.96 -13.51
CA VAL A 8 14.89 1.24 -13.03
C VAL A 8 15.06 1.29 -11.53
N GLY A 9 14.58 2.37 -10.91
CA GLY A 9 14.25 2.32 -9.49
C GLY A 9 13.47 1.03 -9.26
N LEU A 10 13.80 0.30 -8.18
CA LEU A 10 13.08 -0.91 -7.81
C LEU A 10 11.57 -0.67 -7.98
N PRO A 11 10.76 -1.64 -8.44
CA PRO A 11 9.32 -1.45 -8.65
C PRO A 11 8.62 -0.75 -7.47
N THR A 12 9.15 -0.94 -6.25
CA THR A 12 8.78 -0.26 -5.00
C THR A 12 9.02 1.25 -5.02
N THR A 13 10.19 1.73 -5.45
CA THR A 13 10.52 3.16 -5.54
C THR A 13 9.61 3.87 -6.52
N THR A 14 9.42 3.31 -7.72
CA THR A 14 8.50 3.87 -8.72
C THR A 14 7.06 3.88 -8.22
N ALA A 15 6.61 2.81 -7.53
CA ALA A 15 5.28 2.75 -6.95
C ALA A 15 5.08 3.79 -5.84
N ILE A 16 6.08 4.01 -4.97
CA ILE A 16 6.03 5.02 -3.92
C ILE A 16 6.02 6.43 -4.52
N THR A 17 6.89 6.73 -5.48
CA THR A 17 6.90 8.04 -6.15
C THR A 17 5.55 8.32 -6.83
N GLY A 18 5.03 7.37 -7.61
CA GLY A 18 3.72 7.51 -8.24
C GLY A 18 2.59 7.72 -7.22
N LEU A 19 2.66 7.06 -6.05
CA LEU A 19 1.70 7.28 -4.96
C LEU A 19 1.81 8.71 -4.39
N LEU A 20 3.03 9.22 -4.19
CA LEU A 20 3.26 10.58 -3.70
C LEU A 20 2.76 11.65 -4.69
N ASP A 21 2.88 11.40 -5.99
CA ASP A 21 2.41 12.27 -7.06
C ASP A 21 0.89 12.27 -7.15
N VAL A 22 0.25 11.09 -7.15
CA VAL A 22 -1.22 10.96 -7.08
C VAL A 22 -1.76 11.64 -5.83
N GLY A 23 -1.06 11.51 -4.70
CA GLY A 23 -1.40 12.18 -3.46
C GLY A 23 -1.34 13.70 -3.55
N ALA A 24 -0.33 14.25 -4.26
CA ALA A 24 -0.21 15.69 -4.46
C ALA A 24 -1.35 16.23 -5.33
N ALA A 25 -1.62 15.60 -6.47
CA ALA A 25 -2.73 15.99 -7.34
C ALA A 25 -4.09 15.93 -6.62
N ALA A 26 -4.32 14.91 -5.80
CA ALA A 26 -5.54 14.81 -5.00
C ALA A 26 -5.63 15.89 -3.91
N ILE A 27 -4.50 16.31 -3.32
CA ILE A 27 -4.45 17.43 -2.35
C ILE A 27 -4.86 18.73 -3.04
N ASP A 28 -4.38 18.98 -4.25
CA ASP A 28 -4.68 20.21 -5.00
C ASP A 28 -6.19 20.26 -5.31
N ILE A 29 -6.75 19.19 -5.91
CA ILE A 29 -8.20 19.10 -6.18
C ILE A 29 -9.03 19.30 -4.91
N LEU A 30 -8.69 18.61 -3.82
CA LEU A 30 -9.45 18.75 -2.56
C LEU A 30 -9.30 20.14 -1.92
N SER A 31 -8.18 20.83 -2.17
CA SER A 31 -7.98 22.20 -1.68
C SER A 31 -8.83 23.19 -2.48
N ASP A 32 -8.90 23.01 -3.80
CA ASP A 32 -9.73 23.81 -4.71
C ASP A 32 -11.23 23.59 -4.46
N LEU A 33 -11.66 22.37 -4.12
CA LEU A 33 -13.05 22.12 -3.75
C LEU A 33 -13.43 22.69 -2.37
N ASN A 34 -12.46 23.19 -1.62
CA ASN A 34 -12.62 23.67 -0.24
C ASN A 34 -12.43 25.20 -0.13
N ILE A 35 -12.75 25.95 -1.18
CA ILE A 35 -12.59 27.42 -1.27
C ILE A 35 -13.37 28.19 -0.19
N SER A 36 -14.41 27.59 0.40
CA SER A 36 -15.04 28.14 1.60
C SER A 36 -15.42 27.03 2.58
N PRO A 37 -14.77 26.92 3.75
CA PRO A 37 -15.10 25.91 4.74
C PRO A 37 -16.39 26.31 5.48
N GLN A 38 -17.54 26.17 4.85
CA GLN A 38 -18.82 26.10 5.57
C GLN A 38 -19.01 24.70 6.19
N HIS A 39 -19.99 24.59 7.09
CA HIS A 39 -20.32 23.35 7.80
C HIS A 39 -20.55 22.14 6.87
N ASP A 40 -20.94 22.40 5.61
CA ASP A 40 -21.31 21.41 4.61
C ASP A 40 -20.12 20.79 3.84
N THR A 41 -18.93 21.41 3.87
CA THR A 41 -17.69 20.88 3.25
C THR A 41 -16.71 20.30 4.28
N ALA A 42 -17.10 20.22 5.57
CA ALA A 42 -16.25 19.72 6.66
C ALA A 42 -15.69 18.32 6.39
N ILE A 43 -16.43 17.45 5.68
CA ILE A 43 -15.98 16.10 5.35
C ILE A 43 -14.81 16.10 4.34
N LEU A 44 -14.74 17.08 3.44
CA LEU A 44 -13.63 17.25 2.51
C LEU A 44 -12.36 17.71 3.25
N ASN A 45 -12.52 18.58 4.25
CA ASN A 45 -11.42 18.97 5.15
C ASN A 45 -10.84 17.78 5.93
N ILE A 46 -11.71 16.88 6.40
CA ILE A 46 -11.26 15.65 7.06
C ILE A 46 -10.47 14.81 6.06
N LEU A 47 -10.99 14.57 4.86
CA LEU A 47 -10.28 13.79 3.83
C LEU A 47 -8.93 14.40 3.48
N LEU A 48 -8.88 15.71 3.28
CA LEU A 48 -7.65 16.44 2.98
C LEU A 48 -6.59 16.27 4.07
N ARG A 49 -7.00 16.32 5.34
CA ARG A 49 -6.11 16.11 6.49
C ARG A 49 -5.57 14.68 6.52
N GLU A 50 -6.45 13.68 6.44
CA GLU A 50 -6.05 12.27 6.47
C GLU A 50 -5.12 11.93 5.30
N LEU A 51 -5.37 12.52 4.12
CA LEU A 51 -4.51 12.36 2.95
C LEU A 51 -3.13 12.99 3.16
N LYS A 52 -3.06 14.23 3.66
CA LYS A 52 -1.79 14.91 3.97
C LYS A 52 -0.96 14.11 4.97
N GLU A 53 -1.60 13.63 6.04
CA GLU A 53 -0.95 12.81 7.06
C GLU A 53 -0.46 11.48 6.47
N CYS A 54 -1.31 10.75 5.74
CA CYS A 54 -0.94 9.47 5.14
C CYS A 54 0.19 9.63 4.12
N ARG A 55 0.14 10.65 3.26
CA ARG A 55 1.21 10.95 2.28
C ARG A 55 2.52 11.25 2.99
N SER A 56 2.48 12.05 4.06
CA SER A 56 3.66 12.34 4.88
C SER A 56 4.28 11.07 5.47
N SER A 57 3.45 10.18 6.02
CA SER A 57 3.91 8.91 6.58
C SER A 57 4.48 7.96 5.53
N VAL A 58 3.91 7.90 4.33
CA VAL A 58 4.49 7.12 3.21
C VAL A 58 5.86 7.68 2.83
N HIS A 59 5.99 9.01 2.72
CA HIS A 59 7.27 9.63 2.39
C HIS A 59 8.33 9.44 3.49
N ALA A 60 7.94 9.56 4.76
CA ALA A 60 8.83 9.29 5.89
C ALA A 60 9.28 7.82 5.91
N PHE A 61 8.35 6.90 5.65
CA PHE A 61 8.65 5.49 5.58
C PHE A 61 9.56 5.15 4.39
N TYR A 62 9.39 5.78 3.23
CA TYR A 62 10.31 5.65 2.10
C TYR A 62 11.74 6.03 2.46
N LYS A 63 11.93 7.13 3.20
CA LYS A 63 13.25 7.49 3.73
C LYS A 63 13.80 6.43 4.67
N ALA A 64 12.95 5.85 5.52
CA ALA A 64 13.35 4.77 6.42
C ALA A 64 13.75 3.50 5.66
N LEU A 65 13.07 3.15 4.57
CA LEU A 65 13.46 2.02 3.70
C LEU A 65 14.88 2.24 3.14
N ASN A 66 15.19 3.44 2.65
CA ASN A 66 16.54 3.75 2.18
C ASN A 66 17.58 3.61 3.31
N LEU A 67 17.26 4.03 4.54
CA LEU A 67 18.14 3.84 5.69
C LEU A 67 18.31 2.36 6.05
N ILE A 68 17.25 1.55 5.94
CA ILE A 68 17.29 0.10 6.15
C ILE A 68 18.22 -0.56 5.13
N GLU A 69 18.05 -0.24 3.84
CA GLU A 69 18.88 -0.78 2.76
C GLU A 69 20.37 -0.47 2.94
N ASN A 70 20.69 0.69 3.50
CA ASN A 70 22.06 1.12 3.78
C ASN A 70 22.56 0.72 5.18
N ASN A 71 21.79 -0.05 5.97
CA ASN A 71 22.09 -0.40 7.37
C ASN A 71 22.37 0.82 8.28
N GLN A 72 21.71 1.94 8.01
CA GLN A 72 21.87 3.22 8.72
C GLN A 72 20.77 3.48 9.78
N ILE A 73 19.91 2.50 10.06
CA ILE A 73 18.93 2.61 11.14
C ILE A 73 19.59 2.35 12.52
N PRO A 74 19.04 2.91 13.61
CA PRO A 74 19.62 2.74 14.95
C PRO A 74 19.68 1.28 15.43
N PHE A 75 18.76 0.44 14.96
CA PHE A 75 18.64 -0.96 15.37
C PHE A 75 18.52 -1.90 14.15
N PRO A 76 19.62 -2.20 13.43
CA PRO A 76 19.60 -2.95 12.17
C PRO A 76 18.87 -4.30 12.24
N ALA A 77 19.06 -5.05 13.33
CA ALA A 77 18.41 -6.35 13.53
C ALA A 77 16.86 -6.28 13.52
N ARG A 78 16.26 -5.11 13.77
CA ARG A 78 14.81 -4.92 13.81
C ARG A 78 14.20 -4.76 12.43
N ALA A 79 14.99 -4.50 11.39
CA ALA A 79 14.49 -4.51 10.01
C ALA A 79 13.83 -5.85 9.67
N ALA A 80 14.40 -6.96 10.16
CA ALA A 80 13.87 -8.31 9.96
C ALA A 80 12.52 -8.56 10.67
N TRP A 81 12.09 -7.69 11.58
CA TRP A 81 10.78 -7.82 12.26
C TRP A 81 9.62 -7.36 11.37
N ILE A 82 9.91 -6.63 10.30
CA ILE A 82 8.94 -6.26 9.27
C ILE A 82 9.10 -7.26 8.12
N SER A 83 8.18 -8.21 8.02
CA SER A 83 8.24 -9.20 6.94
C SER A 83 7.98 -8.55 5.58
N LEU A 84 8.57 -9.12 4.52
CA LEU A 84 8.32 -8.66 3.15
C LEU A 84 6.82 -8.72 2.81
N ASP A 85 6.12 -9.77 3.23
CA ASP A 85 4.66 -9.90 3.05
C ASP A 85 3.89 -8.74 3.70
N THR A 86 4.30 -8.32 4.91
CA THR A 86 3.71 -7.18 5.62
C THR A 86 3.92 -5.88 4.86
N LEU A 87 5.14 -5.67 4.36
CA LEU A 87 5.50 -4.51 3.55
C LEU A 87 4.68 -4.46 2.24
N VAL A 88 4.67 -5.55 1.48
CA VAL A 88 3.98 -5.66 0.20
C VAL A 88 2.47 -5.52 0.39
N ALA A 89 1.89 -6.18 1.40
CA ALA A 89 0.46 -6.07 1.69
C ALA A 89 0.07 -4.62 1.99
N THR A 90 0.83 -3.96 2.86
CA THR A 90 0.56 -2.57 3.27
C THR A 90 0.71 -1.62 2.11
N LEU A 91 1.83 -1.67 1.36
CA LEU A 91 2.07 -0.80 0.21
C LEU A 91 1.03 -1.00 -0.89
N THR A 92 0.72 -2.26 -1.24
CA THR A 92 -0.28 -2.57 -2.28
C THR A 92 -1.64 -2.01 -1.90
N ASP A 93 -2.05 -2.19 -0.64
CA ASP A 93 -3.31 -1.67 -0.16
C ASP A 93 -3.34 -0.13 -0.13
N THR A 94 -2.22 0.52 0.20
CA THR A 94 -2.10 1.98 0.11
C THR A 94 -2.22 2.46 -1.34
N VAL A 95 -1.57 1.79 -2.29
CA VAL A 95 -1.72 2.09 -3.73
C VAL A 95 -3.19 1.98 -4.15
N LEU A 96 -3.89 0.91 -3.76
CA LEU A 96 -5.32 0.75 -4.06
C LEU A 96 -6.18 1.87 -3.43
N ALA A 97 -5.85 2.31 -2.20
CA ALA A 97 -6.53 3.42 -1.57
C ALA A 97 -6.31 4.73 -2.34
N PHE A 98 -5.10 4.99 -2.83
CA PHE A 98 -4.78 6.19 -3.62
C PHE A 98 -5.41 6.16 -5.02
N THR A 99 -5.50 4.99 -5.66
CA THR A 99 -6.28 4.84 -6.90
C THR A 99 -7.76 5.16 -6.68
N ARG A 100 -8.35 4.67 -5.58
CA ARG A 100 -9.74 4.98 -5.20
C ARG A 100 -9.92 6.45 -4.88
N LEU A 101 -8.95 7.07 -4.21
CA LEU A 101 -8.94 8.51 -3.94
C LEU A 101 -8.93 9.31 -5.24
N SER A 102 -8.03 9.00 -6.17
CA SER A 102 -7.97 9.67 -7.47
C SER A 102 -9.31 9.59 -8.20
N SER A 103 -9.92 8.40 -8.27
CA SER A 103 -11.25 8.23 -8.87
C SER A 103 -12.36 9.02 -8.15
N LEU A 104 -12.24 9.19 -6.82
CA LEU A 104 -13.18 9.96 -6.02
C LEU A 104 -12.99 11.47 -6.24
N CYS A 105 -11.75 11.94 -6.34
CA CYS A 105 -11.44 13.33 -6.64
C CYS A 105 -11.98 13.73 -8.02
N CYS A 106 -11.79 12.91 -9.06
CA CYS A 106 -12.38 13.16 -10.38
C CYS A 106 -13.91 13.24 -10.31
N ALA A 107 -14.56 12.29 -9.62
CA ALA A 107 -16.01 12.29 -9.47
C ALA A 107 -16.54 13.48 -8.65
N LEU A 108 -15.79 13.92 -7.64
CA LEU A 108 -16.12 15.11 -6.84
C LEU A 108 -16.03 16.37 -7.69
N ASP A 109 -14.95 16.54 -8.46
CA ASP A 109 -14.73 17.70 -9.33
C ASP A 109 -15.78 17.77 -10.47
N GLU A 110 -16.09 16.64 -11.11
CA GLU A 110 -17.15 16.57 -12.11
C GLU A 110 -18.52 16.95 -11.53
N GLN A 111 -18.82 16.51 -10.30
CA GLN A 111 -20.10 16.78 -9.65
C GLN A 111 -20.20 18.21 -9.11
N SER A 112 -19.10 18.78 -8.59
CA SER A 112 -19.08 20.17 -8.15
C SER A 112 -19.25 21.13 -9.32
N ASN A 113 -18.72 20.79 -10.51
CA ASN A 113 -18.93 21.56 -11.74
C ASN A 113 -20.39 21.52 -12.25
N ARG A 114 -21.16 20.49 -11.88
CA ARG A 114 -22.59 20.36 -12.23
C ARG A 114 -23.55 20.96 -11.20
N SER A 115 -23.12 21.04 -9.95
CA SER A 115 -23.94 21.48 -8.81
C SER A 115 -23.13 22.43 -7.92
N THR A 116 -22.95 22.09 -6.65
CA THR A 116 -22.05 22.81 -5.74
C THR A 116 -21.12 21.80 -5.04
N PRO A 117 -19.98 22.24 -4.49
CA PRO A 117 -19.09 21.38 -3.71
C PRO A 117 -19.78 20.71 -2.50
N GLU A 118 -20.74 21.38 -1.88
CA GLU A 118 -21.52 20.86 -0.75
C GLU A 118 -22.38 19.66 -1.15
N ASP A 119 -23.08 19.76 -2.27
CA ASP A 119 -23.94 18.69 -2.79
C ASP A 119 -23.10 17.48 -3.23
N ALA A 120 -21.96 17.74 -3.88
CA ALA A 120 -20.99 16.70 -4.21
C ALA A 120 -20.46 16.00 -2.94
N ALA A 121 -20.08 16.78 -1.92
CA ALA A 121 -19.60 16.24 -0.64
C ALA A 121 -20.65 15.36 0.06
N LYS A 122 -21.92 15.80 0.07
CA LYS A 122 -23.05 15.02 0.62
C LYS A 122 -23.27 13.73 -0.17
N GLN A 123 -23.28 13.80 -1.50
CA GLN A 123 -23.48 12.63 -2.37
C GLN A 123 -22.40 11.56 -2.15
N PHE A 124 -21.14 11.98 -1.95
CA PHE A 124 -20.02 11.07 -1.79
C PHE A 124 -19.61 10.82 -0.33
N GLU A 125 -20.35 11.34 0.65
CA GLU A 125 -19.97 11.34 2.07
C GLU A 125 -19.57 9.95 2.60
N LYS A 126 -20.36 8.92 2.27
CA LYS A 126 -20.09 7.53 2.68
C LYS A 126 -18.75 7.01 2.12
N ARG A 127 -18.45 7.32 0.86
CA ARG A 127 -17.19 6.93 0.20
C ARG A 127 -16.03 7.70 0.80
N ILE A 128 -16.20 8.99 1.08
CA ILE A 128 -15.19 9.82 1.73
C ILE A 128 -14.87 9.26 3.13
N LYS A 129 -15.88 8.99 3.97
CA LYS A 129 -15.69 8.41 5.31
C LYS A 129 -14.95 7.08 5.28
N ALA A 130 -15.33 6.19 4.37
CA ALA A 130 -14.65 4.90 4.20
C ALA A 130 -13.18 5.08 3.81
N LEU A 131 -12.89 6.05 2.93
CA LEU A 131 -11.52 6.35 2.51
C LEU A 131 -10.71 6.98 3.65
N CYS A 132 -11.26 7.92 4.42
CA CYS A 132 -10.61 8.47 5.61
C CYS A 132 -10.24 7.38 6.61
N ALA A 133 -11.16 6.46 6.91
CA ALA A 133 -10.89 5.33 7.80
C ALA A 133 -9.76 4.44 7.26
N ARG A 134 -9.69 4.25 5.93
CA ARG A 134 -8.62 3.49 5.28
C ARG A 134 -7.28 4.22 5.32
N LEU A 135 -7.23 5.52 5.08
CA LEU A 135 -6.02 6.33 5.20
C LEU A 135 -5.46 6.32 6.63
N ARG A 136 -6.31 6.46 7.65
CA ARG A 136 -5.92 6.28 9.07
C ARG A 136 -5.33 4.90 9.33
N TRP A 137 -5.92 3.87 8.71
CA TRP A 137 -5.45 2.51 8.85
C TRP A 137 -4.01 2.36 8.33
N HIS A 138 -3.72 2.93 7.16
CA HIS A 138 -2.38 2.96 6.58
C HIS A 138 -1.41 3.77 7.42
N ASN A 139 -1.80 4.98 7.82
CA ASN A 139 -0.99 5.89 8.63
C ASN A 139 -0.47 5.20 9.90
N LEU A 140 -1.36 4.53 10.63
CA LEU A 140 -0.98 3.80 11.84
C LEU A 140 -0.08 2.59 11.54
N SER A 141 -0.25 1.92 10.39
CA SER A 141 0.62 0.80 10.00
C SER A 141 2.04 1.28 9.69
N TYR A 142 2.19 2.41 9.00
CA TYR A 142 3.49 3.05 8.80
C TYR A 142 4.10 3.55 10.12
N ALA A 143 3.30 4.14 11.00
CA ALA A 143 3.77 4.56 12.32
C ALA A 143 4.33 3.36 13.12
N MET A 144 3.66 2.20 13.10
CA MET A 144 4.15 0.98 13.75
C MET A 144 5.47 0.50 13.13
N MET A 145 5.58 0.49 11.79
CA MET A 145 6.83 0.15 11.11
C MET A 145 7.96 1.11 11.51
N MET A 146 7.68 2.41 11.58
CA MET A 146 8.64 3.43 12.03
C MET A 146 9.04 3.24 13.49
N THR A 147 8.11 2.87 14.38
CA THR A 147 8.39 2.54 15.78
C THR A 147 9.29 1.31 15.90
N ILE A 148 9.02 0.26 15.12
CA ILE A 148 9.85 -0.97 15.13
C ILE A 148 11.32 -0.63 14.85
N VAL A 149 11.59 0.19 13.84
CA VAL A 149 12.96 0.44 13.38
C VAL A 149 13.69 1.56 14.13
N ASN A 150 12.96 2.56 14.67
CA ASN A 150 13.57 3.75 15.26
C ASN A 150 13.40 3.87 16.78
N CYS A 151 12.42 3.20 17.40
CA CYS A 151 12.12 3.42 18.81
C CYS A 151 13.24 2.87 19.72
N PRO A 152 13.75 3.62 20.71
CA PRO A 152 14.75 3.09 21.65
C PRO A 152 14.19 1.97 22.53
N GLY A 153 12.91 2.06 22.91
CA GLY A 153 12.22 1.08 23.76
C GLY A 153 11.94 -0.23 23.03
N GLU A 154 12.59 -1.32 23.45
CA GLU A 154 12.36 -2.64 22.86
C GLU A 154 10.92 -3.14 23.08
N LYS A 155 10.34 -2.84 24.25
CA LYS A 155 8.95 -3.21 24.57
C LYS A 155 7.96 -2.59 23.58
N ASP A 156 8.11 -1.29 23.29
CA ASP A 156 7.22 -0.57 22.38
C ASP A 156 7.40 -1.03 20.93
N ALA A 157 8.64 -1.36 20.54
CA ALA A 157 8.94 -1.96 19.24
C ALA A 157 8.29 -3.36 19.09
N LYS A 158 8.36 -4.21 20.12
CA LYS A 158 7.70 -5.53 20.13
C LYS A 158 6.18 -5.41 20.09
N ASN A 159 5.60 -4.52 20.89
CA ASN A 159 4.16 -4.24 20.86
C ASN A 159 3.72 -3.77 19.46
N SER A 160 4.50 -2.88 18.84
CA SER A 160 4.23 -2.39 17.48
C SER A 160 4.32 -3.50 16.43
N ARG A 161 5.30 -4.41 16.56
CA ARG A 161 5.41 -5.59 15.70
C ARG A 161 4.19 -6.49 15.81
N ASP A 162 3.77 -6.81 17.03
CA ASP A 162 2.66 -7.73 17.27
C ASP A 162 1.35 -7.10 16.77
N GLU A 163 1.09 -5.83 17.08
CA GLU A 163 -0.09 -5.11 16.60
C GLU A 163 -0.09 -4.96 15.06
N LEU A 164 1.06 -4.68 14.45
CA LEU A 164 1.20 -4.63 13.00
C LEU A 164 0.84 -5.99 12.35
N ALA A 165 1.30 -7.10 12.94
CA ALA A 165 0.96 -8.43 12.45
C ALA A 165 -0.55 -8.70 12.49
N HIS A 166 -1.23 -8.32 13.58
CA HIS A 166 -2.70 -8.43 13.67
C HIS A 166 -3.41 -7.58 12.62
N ARG A 167 -2.92 -6.36 12.36
CA ARG A 167 -3.49 -5.48 11.33
C ARG A 167 -3.33 -6.08 9.93
N VAL A 168 -2.14 -6.58 9.59
CA VAL A 168 -1.92 -7.22 8.29
C VAL A 168 -2.77 -8.48 8.13
N ALA A 169 -2.86 -9.32 9.17
CA ALA A 169 -3.74 -10.49 9.15
C ALA A 169 -5.20 -10.09 8.83
N ARG A 170 -5.73 -9.06 9.52
CA ARG A 170 -7.06 -8.52 9.21
C ARG A 170 -7.17 -8.01 7.78
N LEU A 171 -6.17 -7.27 7.29
CA LEU A 171 -6.14 -6.76 5.92
C LEU A 171 -6.27 -7.90 4.90
N LEU A 172 -5.50 -8.97 5.08
CA LEU A 172 -5.45 -10.10 4.17
C LEU A 172 -6.72 -10.95 4.24
N THR A 173 -7.35 -11.08 5.41
CA THR A 173 -8.66 -11.74 5.54
C THR A 173 -9.74 -11.02 4.72
N PHE A 174 -9.74 -9.69 4.72
CA PHE A 174 -10.74 -8.91 3.96
C PHE A 174 -10.35 -8.65 2.50
N ASN A 175 -9.11 -8.98 2.09
CA ASN A 175 -8.61 -8.80 0.72
C ASN A 175 -8.08 -10.13 0.18
N VAL A 176 -9.01 -11.06 -0.12
CA VAL A 176 -8.69 -12.41 -0.62
C VAL A 176 -7.81 -12.39 -1.87
N ASN A 177 -7.99 -11.41 -2.77
CA ASN A 177 -7.15 -11.26 -3.97
C ASN A 177 -5.70 -10.88 -3.62
N LEU A 178 -5.51 -10.00 -2.64
CA LEU A 178 -4.17 -9.63 -2.16
C LEU A 178 -3.50 -10.82 -1.47
N SER A 179 -4.27 -11.53 -0.63
CA SER A 179 -3.81 -12.73 0.06
C SER A 179 -3.37 -13.82 -0.93
N ALA A 180 -4.19 -14.10 -1.95
CA ALA A 180 -3.86 -15.08 -2.99
C ALA A 180 -2.59 -14.71 -3.78
N ARG A 181 -2.43 -13.43 -4.14
CA ARG A 181 -1.22 -12.95 -4.83
C ARG A 181 0.04 -13.09 -3.99
N LEU A 182 -0.04 -12.79 -2.68
CA LEU A 182 1.08 -12.98 -1.75
C LEU A 182 1.47 -14.44 -1.58
N GLN A 183 0.48 -15.36 -1.56
CA GLN A 183 0.75 -16.79 -1.51
C GLN A 183 1.45 -17.28 -2.78
N GLN A 184 1.06 -16.77 -3.95
CA GLN A 184 1.67 -17.11 -5.25
C GLN A 184 3.09 -16.56 -5.41
N SER A 185 3.41 -15.41 -4.80
CA SER A 185 4.75 -14.81 -4.88
C SER A 185 5.77 -15.42 -3.92
N ARG A 186 5.40 -16.39 -3.08
CA ARG A 186 6.35 -17.07 -2.19
C ARG A 186 7.28 -17.98 -2.98
N PRO A 187 8.62 -17.85 -2.83
CA PRO A 187 9.56 -18.80 -3.42
C PRO A 187 9.28 -20.18 -2.83
N GLY A 188 8.75 -21.09 -3.65
CA GLY A 188 8.31 -22.43 -3.23
C GLY A 188 6.90 -22.83 -3.72
N SER A 189 6.10 -21.90 -4.25
CA SER A 189 4.77 -22.22 -4.81
C SER A 189 4.76 -22.45 -6.34
N SER A 190 5.92 -22.54 -6.98
CA SER A 190 5.97 -23.23 -8.28
C SER A 190 5.85 -24.72 -8.00
N ALA A 191 4.61 -25.21 -8.02
CA ALA A 191 4.34 -26.63 -8.17
C ALA A 191 5.18 -27.13 -9.35
N ALA A 192 6.18 -27.96 -9.03
CA ALA A 192 6.87 -28.77 -10.01
C ALA A 192 5.80 -29.58 -10.74
N LYS A 193 5.44 -29.14 -11.94
CA LYS A 193 4.67 -29.94 -12.88
C LYS A 193 5.66 -30.92 -13.50
N THR A 194 6.08 -31.90 -12.69
CA THR A 194 6.82 -33.07 -13.17
C THR A 194 5.81 -34.00 -13.82
N THR A 195 5.42 -33.69 -15.06
CA THR A 195 4.84 -34.71 -15.94
C THR A 195 5.96 -35.70 -16.27
N GLY A 196 5.83 -36.91 -15.73
CA GLY A 196 6.82 -37.98 -15.79
C GLY A 196 7.10 -38.54 -17.20
N PRO A 197 8.11 -39.41 -17.31
CA PRO A 197 8.59 -39.93 -18.58
C PRO A 197 7.66 -41.03 -19.10
N GLY A 198 6.98 -40.76 -20.22
CA GLY A 198 6.31 -41.79 -21.00
C GLY A 198 7.30 -42.43 -21.99
N ALA A 199 8.12 -43.36 -21.51
CA ALA A 199 8.81 -44.32 -22.37
C ALA A 199 8.06 -45.66 -22.30
N GLN A 200 7.17 -45.90 -23.26
CA GLN A 200 6.60 -47.22 -23.50
C GLN A 200 7.45 -47.92 -24.56
N THR A 201 8.11 -49.01 -24.16
CA THR A 201 8.55 -50.07 -25.06
C THR A 201 7.97 -51.35 -24.47
N PRO A 202 7.06 -52.07 -25.16
CA PRO A 202 6.67 -53.40 -24.73
C PRO A 202 7.63 -54.41 -25.34
N GLU A 203 8.27 -55.18 -24.46
CA GLU A 203 9.01 -56.40 -24.77
C GLU A 203 8.11 -57.42 -25.50
N SER A 204 8.71 -58.11 -26.47
CA SER A 204 8.15 -59.30 -27.11
C SER A 204 7.89 -60.42 -26.09
N PRO A 205 6.84 -61.24 -26.29
CA PRO A 205 6.82 -62.59 -25.76
C PRO A 205 7.23 -63.60 -26.84
N GLU A 206 8.23 -64.42 -26.52
CA GLU A 206 8.37 -65.79 -27.04
C GLU A 206 7.10 -66.60 -26.74
N ILE A 207 6.75 -67.57 -27.60
CA ILE A 207 6.56 -68.99 -27.24
C ILE A 207 6.07 -69.80 -28.47
N THR A 208 6.80 -70.91 -28.71
CA THR A 208 6.63 -72.10 -29.59
C THR A 208 6.91 -71.99 -31.08
#